data_AF-A0A520J9A7-F1
#
_entry.id   AF-A0A520J9A7-F1
#
_cell.length_a   1.000
_cell.length_b   1.000
_cell.length_c   1.000
_cell.angle_alpha   90.00
_cell.angle_beta   90.00
_cell.angle_gamma   90.00
#
_symmetry.space_group_name_H-M   'P 1'
#
loop_
_entity.id
_entity.type
_entity.pdbx_description
1 polymer ?
#
loop_
_entity_poly.entity_id
_entity_poly.type
_entity_poly.pdbx_seq_one_letter_code
_entity_poly.pdbx_strand_id
1 'polypeptide(L)'
;MKLHDSVERRLSEAYGAEPEVPIDPETGPRALAILFAILNVSVDPAQMRHELGHADPLTARDIVRLARRQDGAKAKAVTVEPGRLSRQPLPALASGPGGWFVIGRLVDDGVLIQRPGQQVEKVDRAKLDDLWDGQLILLTTREAGGAGKGRFDLSWFVPQIVRYRRLIGEVLLITFALNLLGLAAPLLFQNVIDKVLAHNAQTTLNVLAIGFVAVSVWETMFGWIRSRVYSETSQKIDVELGARLFRHLLALPLSYFEKRRVGDTVTRVRQLETIREFLTTASLSVLVDPLFIVVFMVAMLIYSPTLFGIVAVSLVGYVVVSVAVTGNLRQRIEEKFERGAASNALLVESVSGIQTVKAAAVEPQWQDRWERQLAATSAASLRVTNLGSTGSQAVELISKLTFAAILFFGAKAVMGGALTLGGLVAFNMFAQRVSGPVIRLAQLWQDFQQVRISVERLGDILNHPVEPQATSRVTLPGMKGAISFDAVRFRYAVDSQPALDGVSLDIAAGES
;
A
#
# COMPACT_ATOMS: atom_id res chain seq x y z
N MET A 1 -48.16 -52.37 -33.44
CA MET A 1 -48.37 -50.98 -32.97
C MET A 1 -49.61 -50.83 -32.07
N LYS A 2 -49.90 -51.81 -31.19
CA LYS A 2 -50.91 -51.71 -30.11
C LYS A 2 -50.42 -52.29 -28.77
N LEU A 3 -49.19 -52.83 -28.73
CA LEU A 3 -48.56 -53.36 -27.50
C LEU A 3 -47.58 -52.36 -26.85
N HIS A 4 -47.15 -51.31 -27.56
CA HIS A 4 -46.19 -50.31 -27.03
C HIS A 4 -46.92 -49.23 -26.20
N ASP A 5 -48.06 -48.72 -26.71
CA ASP A 5 -48.92 -47.75 -26.00
C ASP A 5 -49.49 -48.26 -24.67
N SER A 6 -49.68 -49.57 -24.52
CA SER A 6 -50.22 -50.14 -23.27
C SER A 6 -49.17 -50.30 -22.17
N VAL A 7 -47.88 -50.24 -22.52
CA VAL A 7 -46.78 -50.29 -21.54
C VAL A 7 -46.45 -48.88 -21.06
N GLU A 8 -46.48 -47.87 -21.94
CA GLU A 8 -46.27 -46.46 -21.54
C GLU A 8 -47.40 -45.90 -20.66
N ARG A 9 -48.67 -46.24 -20.95
CA ARG A 9 -49.80 -45.84 -20.08
C ARG A 9 -49.73 -46.45 -18.68
N ARG A 10 -49.24 -47.69 -18.57
CA ARG A 10 -49.09 -48.36 -17.27
C ARG A 10 -47.88 -47.88 -16.48
N LEU A 11 -46.88 -47.27 -17.13
CA LEU A 11 -45.76 -46.62 -16.47
C LEU A 11 -46.10 -45.19 -16.03
N SER A 12 -46.96 -44.46 -16.76
CA SER A 12 -47.42 -43.12 -16.33
C SER A 12 -48.43 -43.16 -15.19
N GLU A 13 -49.19 -44.25 -15.03
CA GLU A 13 -50.13 -44.42 -13.90
C GLU A 13 -49.45 -44.89 -12.60
N ALA A 14 -48.17 -45.30 -12.66
CA ALA A 14 -47.43 -45.82 -11.49
C ALA A 14 -46.56 -44.77 -10.77
N TYR A 15 -46.35 -43.59 -11.37
CA TYR A 15 -45.66 -42.46 -10.74
C TYR A 15 -46.64 -41.30 -10.57
N GLY A 16 -47.23 -41.21 -9.38
CA GLY A 16 -48.00 -40.03 -8.98
C GLY A 16 -47.11 -38.80 -9.07
N ALA A 17 -47.51 -37.83 -9.90
CA ALA A 17 -46.90 -36.52 -9.93
C ALA A 17 -47.13 -35.84 -8.58
N GLU A 18 -46.05 -35.65 -7.81
CA GLU A 18 -46.04 -34.75 -6.67
C GLU A 18 -46.34 -33.32 -7.15
N PRO A 19 -47.13 -32.53 -6.41
CA PRO A 19 -47.49 -31.18 -6.83
C PRO A 19 -46.24 -30.27 -6.84
N GLU A 20 -45.90 -29.69 -8.01
CA GLU A 20 -44.89 -28.62 -8.12
C GLU A 20 -45.26 -27.46 -7.21
N VAL A 21 -44.40 -27.16 -6.23
CA VAL A 21 -44.53 -25.98 -5.37
C VAL A 21 -44.34 -24.73 -6.23
N PRO A 22 -45.28 -23.76 -6.24
CA PRO A 22 -45.11 -22.53 -7.02
C PRO A 22 -43.89 -21.75 -6.53
N ILE A 23 -42.89 -21.56 -7.39
CA ILE A 23 -41.72 -20.74 -7.09
C ILE A 23 -42.14 -19.28 -7.06
N ASP A 24 -41.93 -18.59 -5.93
CA ASP A 24 -42.16 -17.15 -5.82
C ASP A 24 -41.25 -16.41 -6.84
N PRO A 25 -41.83 -15.70 -7.83
CA PRO A 25 -41.06 -15.01 -8.87
C PRO A 25 -40.09 -13.95 -8.34
N GLU A 26 -40.32 -13.43 -7.12
CA GLU A 26 -39.51 -12.38 -6.50
C GLU A 26 -38.25 -12.91 -5.80
N THR A 27 -38.08 -14.24 -5.70
CA THR A 27 -36.90 -14.86 -5.08
C THR A 27 -35.61 -14.53 -5.83
N GLY A 28 -35.64 -14.55 -7.17
CA GLY A 28 -34.48 -14.27 -8.02
C GLY A 28 -33.88 -12.87 -7.83
N PRO A 29 -34.64 -11.78 -8.05
CA PRO A 29 -34.14 -10.41 -7.90
C PRO A 29 -33.68 -10.11 -6.47
N ARG A 30 -34.41 -10.60 -5.46
CA ARG A 30 -34.05 -10.39 -4.05
C ARG A 30 -32.78 -11.14 -3.66
N ALA A 31 -32.62 -12.39 -4.10
CA ALA A 31 -31.41 -13.17 -3.83
C ALA A 31 -30.19 -12.58 -4.54
N LEU A 32 -30.36 -12.09 -5.77
CA LEU A 32 -29.31 -11.36 -6.50
C LEU A 32 -28.93 -10.06 -5.78
N ALA A 33 -29.90 -9.31 -5.25
CA ALA A 33 -29.64 -8.10 -4.48
C ALA A 33 -28.90 -8.39 -3.17
N ILE A 34 -29.23 -9.47 -2.47
CA ILE A 34 -28.47 -9.94 -1.29
C ILE A 34 -27.03 -10.26 -1.68
N LEU A 35 -26.80 -10.96 -2.79
CA LEU A 35 -25.45 -11.27 -3.25
C LEU A 35 -24.65 -10.02 -3.62
N PHE A 36 -25.26 -9.05 -4.29
CA PHE A 36 -24.64 -7.75 -4.56
C PHE A 36 -24.35 -6.97 -3.27
N ALA A 37 -25.26 -6.99 -2.29
CA ALA A 37 -25.04 -6.36 -0.99
C ALA A 37 -23.85 -6.98 -0.24
N ILE A 38 -23.68 -8.31 -0.29
CA ILE A 38 -22.50 -9.00 0.26
C ILE A 38 -21.22 -8.57 -0.48
N LEU A 39 -21.33 -8.26 -1.77
CA LEU A 39 -20.24 -7.72 -2.59
C LEU A 39 -20.10 -6.18 -2.49
N ASN A 40 -20.75 -5.55 -1.51
CA ASN A 40 -20.80 -4.11 -1.23
C ASN A 40 -21.38 -3.24 -2.37
N VAL A 41 -22.20 -3.80 -3.25
CA VAL A 41 -22.91 -3.06 -4.29
C VAL A 41 -24.39 -2.98 -3.92
N SER A 42 -24.92 -1.76 -3.78
CA SER A 42 -26.34 -1.54 -3.51
C SER A 42 -27.14 -1.59 -4.80
N VAL A 43 -28.17 -2.42 -4.83
CA VAL A 43 -29.05 -2.60 -5.99
C VAL A 43 -30.49 -2.80 -5.51
N ASP A 44 -31.44 -2.24 -6.25
CA ASP A 44 -32.87 -2.35 -5.95
C ASP A 44 -33.49 -3.56 -6.69
N PRO A 45 -34.05 -4.56 -5.97
CA PRO A 45 -34.75 -5.69 -6.58
C PRO A 45 -35.91 -5.28 -7.50
N ALA A 46 -36.66 -4.24 -7.15
CA ALA A 46 -37.81 -3.78 -7.94
C ALA A 46 -37.37 -3.17 -9.28
N GLN A 47 -36.24 -2.44 -9.27
CA GLN A 47 -35.63 -1.92 -10.48
C GLN A 47 -35.13 -3.04 -11.40
N MET A 48 -34.44 -4.05 -10.85
CA MET A 48 -33.99 -5.21 -11.65
C MET A 48 -35.14 -5.93 -12.32
N ARG A 49 -36.27 -6.03 -11.62
CA ARG A 49 -37.50 -6.63 -12.16
C ARG A 49 -38.06 -5.82 -13.32
N HIS A 50 -38.14 -4.49 -13.15
CA HIS A 50 -38.62 -3.59 -14.20
C HIS A 50 -37.75 -3.67 -15.47
N GLU A 51 -36.43 -3.85 -15.33
CA GLU A 51 -35.48 -3.94 -16.44
C GLU A 51 -35.60 -5.22 -17.30
N LEU A 52 -36.23 -6.28 -16.79
CA LEU A 52 -36.47 -7.54 -17.51
C LEU A 52 -37.75 -7.50 -18.35
N GLY A 53 -38.74 -6.69 -17.95
CA GLY A 53 -40.00 -6.51 -18.69
C GLY A 53 -40.97 -7.70 -18.64
N HIS A 54 -40.75 -8.69 -17.76
CA HIS A 54 -41.67 -9.81 -17.54
C HIS A 54 -41.80 -10.17 -16.04
N ALA A 55 -42.93 -10.80 -15.68
CA ALA A 55 -43.26 -11.18 -14.32
C ALA A 55 -43.00 -12.68 -14.01
N ASP A 56 -42.44 -13.43 -14.96
CA ASP A 56 -42.12 -14.85 -14.74
C ASP A 56 -40.91 -15.06 -13.83
N PRO A 57 -40.77 -16.23 -13.15
CA PRO A 57 -39.58 -16.56 -12.36
C PRO A 57 -38.28 -16.42 -13.17
N LEU A 58 -37.25 -15.83 -12.57
CA LEU A 58 -35.99 -15.56 -13.26
C LEU A 58 -35.22 -16.85 -13.55
N THR A 59 -34.77 -17.00 -14.79
CA THR A 59 -33.83 -18.06 -15.16
C THR A 59 -32.39 -17.67 -14.86
N ALA A 60 -31.47 -18.63 -14.86
CA ALA A 60 -30.05 -18.34 -14.67
C ALA A 60 -29.49 -17.36 -15.73
N ARG A 61 -30.05 -17.36 -16.94
CA ARG A 61 -29.66 -16.43 -18.01
C ARG A 61 -30.08 -15.00 -17.68
N ASP A 62 -31.26 -14.83 -17.11
CA ASP A 62 -31.80 -13.52 -16.73
C ASP A 62 -30.97 -12.90 -15.59
N ILE A 63 -30.61 -13.70 -14.60
CA ILE A 63 -29.75 -13.28 -13.49
C ILE A 63 -28.35 -12.90 -13.98
N VAL A 64 -27.74 -13.71 -14.87
CA VAL A 64 -26.43 -13.35 -15.46
C VAL A 64 -26.52 -12.07 -16.28
N ARG A 65 -27.63 -11.84 -17.00
CA ARG A 65 -27.87 -10.63 -17.80
C ARG A 65 -28.02 -9.40 -16.93
N LEU A 66 -28.84 -9.46 -15.88
CA LEU A 66 -29.01 -8.39 -14.89
C LEU A 66 -27.68 -8.08 -14.20
N ALA A 67 -26.96 -9.12 -13.78
CA ALA A 67 -25.70 -8.94 -13.11
C ALA A 67 -24.64 -8.27 -13.99
N ARG A 68 -24.57 -8.61 -15.29
CA ARG A 68 -23.62 -7.99 -16.25
C ARG A 68 -23.96 -6.56 -16.64
N ARG A 69 -25.20 -6.10 -16.40
CA ARG A 69 -25.58 -4.70 -16.63
C ARG A 69 -25.08 -3.76 -15.54
N GLN A 70 -24.77 -4.29 -14.36
CA GLN A 70 -24.17 -3.51 -13.28
C GLN A 70 -22.71 -3.21 -13.60
N ASP A 71 -22.30 -1.95 -13.41
CA ASP A 71 -20.98 -1.50 -13.80
C ASP A 71 -19.86 -2.27 -13.07
N GLY A 72 -18.99 -2.91 -13.85
CA GLY A 72 -17.85 -3.65 -13.32
C GLY A 72 -18.16 -5.03 -12.73
N ALA A 73 -19.40 -5.53 -12.84
CA ALA A 73 -19.77 -6.88 -12.42
C ALA A 73 -19.51 -7.93 -13.51
N LYS A 74 -18.99 -9.09 -13.12
CA LYS A 74 -18.81 -10.27 -13.96
C LYS A 74 -19.60 -11.42 -13.37
N ALA A 75 -20.50 -11.98 -14.17
CA ALA A 75 -21.33 -13.11 -13.78
C ALA A 75 -21.17 -14.29 -14.76
N LYS A 76 -21.15 -15.51 -14.21
CA LYS A 76 -21.12 -16.76 -14.96
C LYS A 76 -22.00 -17.81 -14.27
N ALA A 77 -22.91 -18.41 -15.02
CA ALA A 77 -23.65 -19.60 -14.59
C ALA A 77 -22.80 -20.86 -14.79
N VAL A 78 -22.78 -21.74 -13.81
CA VAL A 78 -22.03 -23.01 -13.79
C VAL A 78 -22.91 -24.09 -13.15
N THR A 79 -22.92 -25.29 -13.70
CA THR A 79 -23.51 -26.47 -13.04
C THR A 79 -22.39 -27.23 -12.33
N VAL A 80 -22.58 -27.54 -11.05
CA VAL A 80 -21.56 -28.12 -10.17
C VAL A 80 -22.18 -29.29 -9.40
N GLU A 81 -21.46 -30.41 -9.37
CA GLU A 81 -21.84 -31.55 -8.53
C GLU A 81 -21.70 -31.21 -7.04
N PRO A 82 -22.60 -31.68 -6.17
CA PRO A 82 -22.60 -31.25 -4.76
C PRO A 82 -21.28 -31.46 -4.00
N GLY A 83 -20.56 -32.56 -4.30
CA GLY A 83 -19.25 -32.84 -3.72
C GLY A 83 -18.12 -31.88 -4.14
N ARG A 84 -18.32 -31.03 -5.16
CA ARG A 84 -17.32 -30.08 -5.67
C ARG A 84 -17.59 -28.63 -5.26
N LEU A 85 -18.59 -28.37 -4.41
CA LEU A 85 -18.90 -27.02 -3.90
C LEU A 85 -17.70 -26.37 -3.18
N SER A 86 -16.89 -27.17 -2.48
CA SER A 86 -15.66 -26.71 -1.80
C SER A 86 -14.60 -26.10 -2.70
N ARG A 87 -14.67 -26.35 -4.02
CA ARG A 87 -13.73 -25.82 -5.01
C ARG A 87 -14.26 -24.60 -5.76
N GLN A 88 -15.47 -24.13 -5.44
CA GLN A 88 -16.07 -22.98 -6.10
C GLN A 88 -15.83 -21.69 -5.29
N PRO A 89 -15.73 -20.53 -5.95
CA PRO A 89 -15.65 -19.26 -5.27
C PRO A 89 -17.00 -18.92 -4.64
N LEU A 90 -17.02 -18.83 -3.31
CA LEU A 90 -18.17 -18.38 -2.50
C LEU A 90 -17.92 -16.92 -2.05
N PRO A 91 -18.97 -16.09 -1.87
CA PRO A 91 -20.39 -16.41 -1.95
C PRO A 91 -20.90 -16.55 -3.40
N ALA A 92 -21.93 -17.38 -3.59
CA ALA A 92 -22.54 -17.63 -4.90
C ALA A 92 -24.07 -17.74 -4.80
N LEU A 93 -24.77 -17.46 -5.91
CA LEU A 93 -26.22 -17.70 -5.99
C LEU A 93 -26.47 -19.16 -6.39
N ALA A 94 -27.40 -19.83 -5.73
CA ALA A 94 -27.81 -21.19 -6.02
C ALA A 94 -29.30 -21.26 -6.40
N SER A 95 -29.64 -22.18 -7.30
CA SER A 95 -31.02 -22.51 -7.65
C SER A 95 -31.49 -23.74 -6.88
N GLY A 96 -32.74 -23.73 -6.41
CA GLY A 96 -33.36 -24.87 -5.77
C GLY A 96 -34.88 -24.95 -6.02
N PRO A 97 -35.54 -26.00 -5.52
CA PRO A 97 -36.99 -26.20 -5.67
C PRO A 97 -37.84 -25.07 -5.08
N GLY A 98 -37.30 -24.36 -4.07
CA GLY A 98 -37.93 -23.20 -3.43
C GLY A 98 -37.53 -21.85 -4.02
N GLY A 99 -36.87 -21.81 -5.18
CA GLY A 99 -36.35 -20.60 -5.82
C GLY A 99 -34.87 -20.32 -5.53
N TRP A 100 -34.46 -19.08 -5.78
CA TRP A 100 -33.05 -18.68 -5.68
C TRP A 100 -32.64 -18.31 -4.25
N PHE A 101 -31.44 -18.74 -3.84
CA PHE A 101 -30.86 -18.42 -2.53
C PHE A 101 -29.34 -18.22 -2.62
N VAL A 102 -28.74 -17.61 -1.59
CA VAL A 102 -27.30 -17.35 -1.54
C VAL A 102 -26.61 -18.41 -0.70
N ILE A 103 -25.54 -19.01 -1.24
CA ILE A 103 -24.58 -19.82 -0.48
C ILE A 103 -23.44 -18.90 -0.05
N GLY A 104 -23.30 -18.70 1.25
CA GLY A 104 -22.35 -17.74 1.84
C GLY A 104 -20.94 -18.31 2.01
N ARG A 105 -20.76 -19.24 2.94
CA ARG A 105 -19.47 -19.87 3.26
C ARG A 105 -19.67 -21.29 3.79
N LEU A 106 -18.66 -22.12 3.59
CA LEU A 106 -18.53 -23.43 4.23
C LEU A 106 -17.99 -23.24 5.66
N VAL A 107 -18.63 -23.88 6.62
CA VAL A 107 -18.22 -23.97 8.03
C VAL A 107 -17.88 -25.44 8.30
N ASP A 108 -17.05 -25.74 9.31
CA ASP A 108 -16.46 -27.08 9.55
C ASP A 108 -17.48 -28.23 9.43
N ASP A 109 -18.71 -28.05 9.94
CA ASP A 109 -19.80 -29.03 9.89
C ASP A 109 -21.04 -28.61 9.07
N GLY A 110 -20.96 -27.63 8.17
CA GLY A 110 -22.15 -27.23 7.40
C GLY A 110 -21.95 -26.10 6.40
N VAL A 111 -23.05 -25.63 5.82
CA VAL A 111 -23.07 -24.57 4.81
C VAL A 111 -24.02 -23.48 5.28
N LEU A 112 -23.55 -22.22 5.26
CA LEU A 112 -24.40 -21.07 5.54
C LEU A 112 -25.17 -20.69 4.27
N ILE A 113 -26.49 -20.73 4.35
CA ILE A 113 -27.38 -20.30 3.28
C ILE A 113 -28.21 -19.10 3.74
N GLN A 114 -28.60 -18.26 2.79
CA GLN A 114 -29.51 -17.15 3.04
C GLN A 114 -30.58 -17.13 1.94
N ARG A 115 -31.84 -17.31 2.36
CA ARG A 115 -33.01 -17.16 1.49
C ARG A 115 -33.55 -15.73 1.58
N PRO A 116 -34.13 -15.18 0.49
CA PRO A 116 -34.81 -13.88 0.53
C PRO A 116 -35.84 -13.80 1.67
N GLY A 117 -35.73 -12.77 2.51
CA GLY A 117 -36.67 -12.53 3.61
C GLY A 117 -36.48 -13.41 4.86
N GLN A 118 -35.51 -14.32 4.87
CA GLN A 118 -35.18 -15.18 6.02
C GLN A 118 -33.80 -14.82 6.60
N GLN A 119 -33.58 -15.18 7.88
CA GLN A 119 -32.25 -15.07 8.49
C GLN A 119 -31.27 -16.09 7.91
N VAL A 120 -29.98 -15.85 8.10
CA VAL A 120 -28.93 -16.79 7.69
C VAL A 120 -29.08 -18.09 8.48
N GLU A 121 -29.17 -19.22 7.77
CA GLU A 121 -29.34 -20.54 8.36
C GLU A 121 -28.09 -21.40 8.09
N LYS A 122 -27.67 -22.17 9.10
CA LYS A 122 -26.65 -23.21 8.94
C LYS A 122 -27.34 -24.52 8.59
N VAL A 123 -27.02 -25.06 7.42
CA VAL A 123 -27.60 -26.31 6.92
C VAL A 123 -26.51 -27.37 6.75
N ASP A 124 -26.82 -28.61 7.11
CA ASP A 124 -25.90 -29.75 6.93
C ASP A 124 -25.74 -30.08 5.44
N ARG A 125 -24.61 -30.66 5.05
CA ARG A 125 -24.34 -30.98 3.63
C ARG A 125 -25.39 -31.90 3.01
N ALA A 126 -25.89 -32.88 3.77
CA ALA A 126 -26.94 -33.77 3.29
C ALA A 126 -28.26 -33.04 2.98
N LYS A 127 -28.63 -32.05 3.80
CA LYS A 127 -29.82 -31.22 3.58
C LYS A 127 -29.63 -30.20 2.46
N LEU A 128 -28.38 -29.84 2.14
CA LEU A 128 -28.10 -28.95 1.00
C LEU A 128 -28.36 -29.65 -0.33
N ASP A 129 -28.11 -30.95 -0.42
CA ASP A 129 -28.36 -31.75 -1.64
C ASP A 129 -29.85 -31.78 -1.99
N ASP A 130 -30.73 -31.77 -0.98
CA ASP A 130 -32.19 -31.69 -1.16
C ASP A 130 -32.67 -30.28 -1.58
N LEU A 131 -31.86 -29.25 -1.33
CA LEU A 131 -32.22 -27.85 -1.54
C LEU A 131 -31.59 -27.22 -2.78
N TRP A 132 -30.61 -27.88 -3.40
CA TRP A 132 -29.79 -27.30 -4.44
C TRP A 132 -29.77 -28.18 -5.70
N ASP A 133 -30.22 -27.63 -6.82
CA ASP A 133 -30.33 -28.35 -8.10
C ASP A 133 -28.99 -28.44 -8.87
N GLY A 134 -27.86 -28.16 -8.21
CA GLY A 134 -26.53 -28.15 -8.81
C GLY A 134 -26.20 -26.90 -9.65
N GLN A 135 -27.15 -25.99 -9.88
CA GLN A 135 -26.90 -24.75 -10.62
C GLN A 135 -26.40 -23.63 -9.71
N LEU A 136 -25.28 -22.99 -10.08
CA LEU A 136 -24.67 -21.85 -9.39
C LEU A 136 -24.45 -20.67 -10.34
N ILE A 137 -24.57 -19.47 -9.79
CA ILE A 137 -24.17 -18.23 -10.46
C ILE A 137 -23.05 -17.61 -9.63
N LEU A 138 -21.86 -17.61 -10.25
CA LEU A 138 -20.67 -17.01 -9.69
C LEU A 138 -20.65 -15.53 -10.10
N LEU A 139 -20.61 -14.65 -9.09
CA LEU A 139 -20.63 -13.21 -9.28
C LEU A 139 -19.38 -12.60 -8.63
N THR A 140 -18.72 -11.70 -9.34
CA THR A 140 -17.66 -10.83 -8.79
C THR A 140 -17.86 -9.42 -9.29
N THR A 141 -17.62 -8.43 -8.43
CA THR A 141 -17.63 -7.00 -8.79
C THR A 141 -16.21 -6.46 -8.83
N ARG A 142 -15.98 -5.36 -9.55
CA ARG A 142 -14.68 -4.67 -9.56
C ARG A 142 -14.30 -4.18 -8.16
N GLU A 143 -15.28 -3.82 -7.34
CA GLU A 143 -15.11 -3.38 -5.95
C GLU A 143 -14.76 -4.54 -5.01
N ALA A 144 -15.46 -5.68 -5.09
CA ALA A 144 -15.10 -6.88 -4.33
C ALA A 144 -13.76 -7.49 -4.79
N GLY A 145 -13.44 -7.38 -6.08
CA GLY A 145 -12.12 -7.71 -6.62
C GLY A 145 -11.01 -6.75 -6.18
N GLY A 146 -11.36 -5.57 -5.65
CA GLY A 146 -10.45 -4.60 -5.03
C GLY A 146 -10.16 -4.92 -3.56
N ALA A 147 -11.14 -5.42 -2.82
CA ALA A 147 -10.97 -5.83 -1.41
C ALA A 147 -9.93 -6.97 -1.22
N GLY A 148 -9.62 -7.72 -2.29
CA GLY A 148 -8.59 -8.76 -2.31
C GLY A 148 -7.36 -8.47 -3.18
N LYS A 149 -7.31 -7.37 -3.94
CA LYS A 149 -6.14 -7.02 -4.78
C LYS A 149 -5.30 -5.93 -4.12
N GLY A 150 -4.35 -6.42 -3.34
CA GLY A 150 -3.17 -5.69 -2.89
C GLY A 150 -3.33 -5.14 -1.49
N ARG A 151 -2.60 -5.73 -0.53
CA ARG A 151 -2.10 -4.96 0.62
C ARG A 151 -1.57 -3.64 0.06
N PHE A 152 -1.89 -2.51 0.69
CA PHE A 152 -1.34 -1.23 0.25
C PHE A 152 0.18 -1.38 0.18
N ASP A 153 0.72 -1.26 -1.03
CA ASP A 153 2.13 -1.49 -1.34
C ASP A 153 2.66 -0.24 -2.05
N LEU A 154 3.98 -0.09 -2.11
CA LEU A 154 4.68 1.04 -2.73
C LEU A 154 4.25 1.27 -4.20
N SER A 155 3.63 0.28 -4.84
CA SER A 155 2.99 0.39 -6.16
C SER A 155 1.91 1.47 -6.26
N TRP A 156 1.25 1.84 -5.16
CA TRP A 156 0.26 2.93 -5.16
C TRP A 156 0.88 4.30 -5.50
N PHE A 157 2.18 4.47 -5.22
CA PHE A 157 2.91 5.70 -5.52
C PHE A 157 3.51 5.73 -6.93
N VAL A 158 3.61 4.58 -7.60
CA VAL A 158 4.13 4.47 -8.99
C VAL A 158 3.35 5.37 -9.97
N PRO A 159 2.01 5.43 -9.96
CA PRO A 159 1.25 6.37 -10.79
C PRO A 159 1.62 7.84 -10.55
N GLN A 160 1.99 8.20 -9.31
CA GLN A 160 2.43 9.57 -9.00
C GLN A 160 3.83 9.84 -9.53
N ILE A 161 4.76 8.89 -9.36
CA ILE A 161 6.11 8.97 -9.96
C ILE A 161 6.01 9.14 -11.49
N VAL A 162 5.14 8.36 -12.14
CA VAL A 162 4.94 8.42 -13.60
C VAL A 162 4.33 9.76 -14.04
N ARG A 163 3.43 10.34 -13.25
CA ARG A 163 2.83 11.65 -13.54
C ARG A 163 3.88 12.78 -13.53
N TYR A 164 4.89 12.68 -12.65
CA TYR A 164 5.97 13.64 -12.51
C TYR A 164 7.25 13.27 -13.30
N ARG A 165 7.16 12.33 -14.26
CA ARG A 165 8.30 11.80 -15.03
C ARG A 165 9.18 12.85 -15.72
N ARG A 166 8.63 14.00 -16.13
CA ARG A 166 9.40 15.08 -16.77
C ARG A 166 10.35 15.74 -15.77
N LEU A 167 9.83 16.12 -14.60
CA LEU A 167 10.62 16.72 -13.52
C LEU A 167 11.65 15.74 -12.95
N ILE A 168 11.24 14.47 -12.76
CA ILE A 168 12.17 13.40 -12.38
C ILE A 168 13.26 13.23 -13.45
N GLY A 169 12.89 13.25 -14.73
CA GLY A 169 13.83 13.19 -15.85
C GLY A 169 14.83 14.33 -15.88
N GLU A 170 14.40 15.57 -15.60
CA GLU A 170 15.30 16.74 -15.49
C GLU A 170 16.31 16.57 -14.36
N VAL A 171 15.86 16.14 -13.17
CA VAL A 171 16.77 15.92 -12.03
C VAL A 171 17.73 14.75 -12.29
N LEU A 172 17.25 13.68 -12.93
CA LEU A 172 18.09 12.55 -13.36
C LEU A 172 19.15 12.99 -14.36
N LEU A 173 18.81 13.83 -15.34
CA LEU A 173 19.74 14.35 -16.34
C LEU A 173 20.81 15.24 -15.70
N ILE A 174 20.43 16.12 -14.77
CA ILE A 174 21.41 16.95 -14.03
C ILE A 174 22.31 16.06 -13.15
N THR A 175 21.75 15.04 -12.49
CA THR A 175 22.53 14.09 -11.67
C THR A 175 23.50 13.29 -12.53
N PHE A 176 23.08 12.87 -13.72
CA PHE A 176 23.94 12.22 -14.69
C PHE A 176 25.09 13.13 -15.12
N ALA A 177 24.80 14.39 -15.47
CA ALA A 177 25.82 15.38 -15.83
C ALA A 177 26.82 15.63 -14.69
N LEU A 178 26.33 15.76 -13.45
CA LEU A 178 27.17 15.92 -12.26
C LEU A 178 28.10 14.73 -12.04
N ASN A 179 27.58 13.51 -12.16
CA ASN A 179 28.40 12.31 -12.01
C ASN A 179 29.44 12.17 -13.12
N LEU A 180 29.12 12.62 -14.34
CA LEU A 180 30.06 12.67 -15.46
C LEU A 180 31.17 13.70 -15.22
N LEU A 181 30.82 14.91 -14.74
CA LEU A 181 31.80 15.91 -14.30
C LEU A 181 32.64 15.41 -13.12
N GLY A 182 32.07 14.54 -12.28
CA GLY A 182 32.77 13.89 -11.18
C GLY A 182 33.95 13.02 -11.61
N LEU A 183 33.99 12.55 -12.86
CA LEU A 183 35.15 11.85 -13.45
C LEU A 183 36.29 12.81 -13.82
N ALA A 184 35.99 14.08 -14.08
CA ALA A 184 36.98 15.06 -14.54
C ALA A 184 37.99 15.41 -13.43
N ALA A 185 37.53 15.60 -12.19
CA ALA A 185 38.39 16.01 -11.09
C ALA A 185 39.56 15.02 -10.82
N PRO A 186 39.35 13.69 -10.70
CA PRO A 186 40.44 12.72 -10.57
C PRO A 186 41.45 12.77 -11.72
N LEU A 187 40.97 12.86 -12.97
CA LEU A 187 41.81 12.88 -14.16
C LEU A 187 42.62 14.18 -14.27
N LEU A 188 42.03 15.32 -13.95
CA LEU A 188 42.72 16.61 -13.92
C LEU A 188 43.82 16.58 -12.85
N PHE A 189 43.52 16.10 -11.63
CA PHE A 189 44.51 15.97 -10.57
C PHE A 189 45.67 15.06 -10.95
N GLN A 190 45.39 13.91 -11.58
CA GLN A 190 46.44 13.03 -12.08
C GLN A 190 47.35 13.74 -13.08
N ASN A 191 46.79 14.46 -14.05
CA ASN A 191 47.60 15.19 -15.04
C ASN A 191 48.45 16.30 -14.38
N VAL A 192 47.95 16.96 -13.34
CA VAL A 192 48.74 17.93 -12.57
C VAL A 192 49.95 17.23 -11.94
N ILE A 193 49.76 16.10 -11.26
CA ILE A 193 50.86 15.39 -10.59
C ILE A 193 51.84 14.79 -11.62
N ASP A 194 51.34 14.02 -12.58
CA ASP A 194 52.18 13.21 -13.45
C ASP A 194 52.87 14.02 -14.57
N LYS A 195 52.22 15.08 -15.09
CA LYS A 195 52.78 15.88 -16.19
C LYS A 195 53.35 17.20 -15.71
N VAL A 196 52.60 17.94 -14.90
CA VAL A 196 52.96 19.33 -14.55
C VAL A 196 54.04 19.38 -13.49
N LEU A 197 53.85 18.68 -12.36
CA LEU A 197 54.84 18.64 -11.28
C LEU A 197 56.12 17.93 -11.71
N ALA A 198 56.01 16.87 -12.52
CA ALA A 198 57.18 16.13 -12.99
C ALA A 198 58.06 16.90 -13.99
N HIS A 199 57.47 17.79 -14.82
CA HIS A 199 58.18 18.49 -15.89
C HIS A 199 58.28 20.01 -15.69
N ASN A 200 57.88 20.55 -14.54
CA ASN A 200 57.85 22.00 -14.25
C ASN A 200 57.11 22.85 -15.31
N ALA A 201 56.07 22.31 -15.93
CA ALA A 201 55.33 22.96 -17.02
C ALA A 201 54.31 24.00 -16.50
N GLN A 202 54.79 25.20 -16.16
CA GLN A 202 53.95 26.27 -15.57
C GLN A 202 52.76 26.70 -16.42
N THR A 203 52.89 26.69 -17.74
CA THR A 203 51.79 27.01 -18.66
C THR A 203 50.67 25.96 -18.57
N THR A 204 51.03 24.67 -18.54
CA THR A 204 50.09 23.57 -18.36
C THR A 204 49.45 23.60 -16.97
N LEU A 205 50.20 23.98 -15.92
CA LEU A 205 49.66 24.19 -14.57
C LEU A 205 48.53 25.20 -14.57
N ASN A 206 48.77 26.39 -15.13
CA ASN A 206 47.79 27.47 -15.15
C ASN A 206 46.51 27.07 -15.90
N VAL A 207 46.65 26.38 -17.04
CA VAL A 207 45.50 25.87 -17.80
C VAL A 207 44.71 24.83 -17.02
N LEU A 208 45.39 23.86 -16.37
CA LEU A 208 44.72 22.85 -15.56
C LEU A 208 44.08 23.44 -14.30
N ALA A 209 44.71 24.44 -13.68
CA ALA A 209 44.16 25.15 -12.52
C ALA A 209 42.87 25.91 -12.90
N ILE A 210 42.89 26.68 -13.99
CA ILE A 210 41.70 27.37 -14.51
C ILE A 210 40.61 26.35 -14.88
N GLY A 211 40.99 25.25 -15.54
CA GLY A 211 40.08 24.16 -15.87
C GLY A 211 39.45 23.50 -14.63
N PHE A 212 40.23 23.25 -13.58
CA PHE A 212 39.74 22.69 -12.33
C PHE A 212 38.79 23.64 -11.59
N VAL A 213 39.12 24.92 -11.54
CA VAL A 213 38.23 25.96 -10.98
C VAL A 213 36.92 26.02 -11.77
N ALA A 214 37.00 26.03 -13.11
CA ALA A 214 35.82 25.99 -13.96
C ALA A 214 34.96 24.74 -13.67
N VAL A 215 35.53 23.53 -13.72
CA VAL A 215 34.79 22.30 -13.42
C VAL A 215 34.15 22.35 -12.03
N SER A 216 34.87 22.86 -11.02
CA SER A 216 34.34 22.99 -9.65
C SER A 216 33.17 23.97 -9.54
N VAL A 217 33.26 25.12 -10.22
CA VAL A 217 32.17 26.11 -10.28
C VAL A 217 30.95 25.52 -10.98
N TRP A 218 31.15 24.82 -12.11
CA TRP A 218 30.07 24.16 -12.82
C TRP A 218 29.44 23.02 -12.01
N GLU A 219 30.23 22.17 -11.36
CA GLU A 219 29.73 21.10 -10.48
C GLU A 219 28.89 21.70 -9.33
N THR A 220 29.36 22.79 -8.72
CA THR A 220 28.62 23.49 -7.65
C THR A 220 27.32 24.10 -8.17
N MET A 221 27.37 24.77 -9.32
CA MET A 221 26.19 25.39 -9.95
C MET A 221 25.14 24.35 -10.34
N PHE A 222 25.54 23.25 -11.00
CA PHE A 222 24.64 22.15 -11.32
C PHE A 222 24.11 21.47 -10.05
N GLY A 223 24.92 21.35 -9.00
CA GLY A 223 24.50 20.85 -7.69
C GLY A 223 23.39 21.70 -7.09
N TRP A 224 23.53 23.04 -7.18
CA TRP A 224 22.52 23.99 -6.72
C TRP A 224 21.22 23.92 -7.55
N ILE A 225 21.32 23.91 -8.89
CA ILE A 225 20.17 23.76 -9.77
C ILE A 225 19.44 22.45 -9.49
N ARG A 226 20.18 21.34 -9.37
CA ARG A 226 19.62 20.03 -9.01
C ARG A 226 18.84 20.11 -7.69
N SER A 227 19.45 20.69 -6.65
CA SER A 227 18.81 20.81 -5.34
C SER A 227 17.54 21.65 -5.39
N ARG A 228 17.52 22.72 -6.20
CA ARG A 228 16.36 23.60 -6.34
C ARG A 228 15.22 22.93 -7.11
N VAL A 229 15.51 22.34 -8.27
CA VAL A 229 14.51 21.58 -9.06
C VAL A 229 13.95 20.42 -8.24
N TYR A 230 14.83 19.75 -7.49
CA TYR A 230 14.43 18.71 -6.54
C TYR A 230 13.45 19.21 -5.48
N SER A 231 13.80 20.30 -4.77
CA SER A 231 12.96 20.87 -3.72
C SER A 231 11.58 21.30 -4.23
N GLU A 232 11.53 21.95 -5.39
CA GLU A 232 10.27 22.37 -6.01
C GLU A 232 9.40 21.17 -6.44
N THR A 233 10.04 20.10 -6.92
CA THR A 233 9.35 18.87 -7.32
C THR A 233 8.77 18.15 -6.10
N SER A 234 9.55 18.01 -5.03
CA SER A 234 9.09 17.42 -3.77
C SER A 234 7.87 18.17 -3.26
N GLN A 235 7.95 19.51 -3.13
CA GLN A 235 6.86 20.30 -2.56
C GLN A 235 5.55 20.21 -3.37
N LYS A 236 5.62 20.09 -4.70
CA LYS A 236 4.42 19.89 -5.54
C LYS A 236 3.77 18.53 -5.31
N ILE A 237 4.59 17.47 -5.25
CA ILE A 237 4.13 16.10 -4.93
C ILE A 237 3.47 16.09 -3.54
N ASP A 238 4.07 16.81 -2.59
CA ASP A 238 3.63 16.92 -1.21
C ASP A 238 2.22 17.52 -1.09
N VAL A 239 1.99 18.65 -1.75
CA VAL A 239 0.69 19.33 -1.73
C VAL A 239 -0.39 18.47 -2.40
N GLU A 240 -0.08 17.85 -3.55
CA GLU A 240 -1.07 17.06 -4.28
C GLU A 240 -1.46 15.78 -3.54
N LEU A 241 -0.49 15.03 -3.02
CA LEU A 241 -0.74 13.82 -2.22
C LEU A 241 -1.52 14.15 -0.95
N GLY A 242 -1.16 15.26 -0.29
CA GLY A 242 -1.87 15.72 0.91
C GLY A 242 -3.34 16.04 0.62
N ALA A 243 -3.60 16.79 -0.44
CA ALA A 243 -4.96 17.16 -0.85
C ALA A 243 -5.81 15.94 -1.24
N ARG A 244 -5.22 14.94 -1.93
CA ARG A 244 -5.96 13.72 -2.29
C ARG A 244 -6.24 12.84 -1.09
N LEU A 245 -5.29 12.66 -0.17
CA LEU A 245 -5.51 11.90 1.06
C LEU A 245 -6.63 12.54 1.88
N PHE A 246 -6.60 13.86 2.04
CA PHE A 246 -7.63 14.57 2.79
C PHE A 246 -9.01 14.42 2.14
N ARG A 247 -9.10 14.52 0.81
CA ARG A 247 -10.34 14.26 0.07
C ARG A 247 -10.87 12.84 0.27
N HIS A 248 -9.98 11.84 0.26
CA HIS A 248 -10.38 10.45 0.49
C HIS A 248 -10.84 10.24 1.94
N LEU A 249 -10.14 10.84 2.92
CA LEU A 249 -10.53 10.79 4.33
C LEU A 249 -11.93 11.36 4.54
N LEU A 250 -12.27 12.49 3.90
CA LEU A 250 -13.62 13.07 3.95
C LEU A 250 -14.69 12.23 3.25
N ALA A 251 -14.30 11.31 2.37
CA ALA A 251 -15.23 10.42 1.68
C ALA A 251 -15.42 9.09 2.41
N LEU A 252 -14.79 8.87 3.56
CA LEU A 252 -14.97 7.64 4.34
C LEU A 252 -16.31 7.64 5.08
N PRO A 253 -16.96 6.48 5.22
CA PRO A 253 -18.24 6.38 5.91
C PRO A 253 -18.10 6.71 7.40
N LEU A 254 -19.17 7.25 8.00
CA LEU A 254 -19.18 7.64 9.43
C LEU A 254 -18.76 6.51 10.37
N SER A 255 -19.16 5.27 10.07
CA SER A 255 -18.81 4.07 10.83
C SER A 255 -17.30 3.80 10.94
N TYR A 256 -16.48 4.34 10.03
CA TYR A 256 -15.03 4.30 10.11
C TYR A 256 -14.50 5.14 11.28
N PHE A 257 -15.09 6.32 11.49
CA PHE A 257 -14.69 7.30 12.51
C PHE A 257 -15.22 6.93 13.90
N GLU A 258 -16.43 6.36 14.00
CA GLU A 258 -17.00 5.94 15.29
C GLU A 258 -16.19 4.84 15.98
N LYS A 259 -15.52 3.98 15.20
CA LYS A 259 -14.73 2.85 15.71
C LYS A 259 -13.30 3.22 16.13
N ARG A 260 -12.83 4.45 15.86
CA ARG A 260 -11.42 4.83 16.01
C ARG A 260 -11.27 6.16 16.74
N ARG A 261 -10.25 6.25 17.61
CA ARG A 261 -9.93 7.51 18.29
C ARG A 261 -9.39 8.52 17.27
N VAL A 262 -9.76 9.79 17.44
CA VAL A 262 -9.30 10.89 16.56
C VAL A 262 -7.77 10.95 16.48
N GLY A 263 -7.07 10.76 17.61
CA GLY A 263 -5.60 10.75 17.67
C GLY A 263 -4.93 9.67 16.83
N ASP A 264 -5.54 8.48 16.73
CA ASP A 264 -5.01 7.37 15.94
C ASP A 264 -5.10 7.69 14.44
N THR A 265 -6.22 8.29 14.03
CA THR A 265 -6.43 8.74 12.65
C THR A 265 -5.44 9.84 12.25
N VAL A 266 -5.25 10.85 13.12
CA VAL A 266 -4.28 11.93 12.88
C VAL A 266 -2.85 11.38 12.77
N THR A 267 -2.46 10.47 13.66
CA THR A 267 -1.11 9.87 13.65
C THR A 267 -0.86 9.07 12.38
N ARG A 268 -1.87 8.36 11.86
CA ARG A 268 -1.80 7.62 10.60
C ARG A 268 -1.73 8.54 9.39
N VAL A 269 -2.48 9.65 9.35
CA VAL A 269 -2.38 10.66 8.29
C VAL A 269 -0.97 11.24 8.22
N ARG A 270 -0.35 11.51 9.38
CA ARG A 270 1.05 11.99 9.44
C ARG A 270 2.05 10.99 8.87
N GLN A 271 1.75 9.69 8.83
CA GLN A 271 2.63 8.69 8.19
C GLN A 271 2.80 8.93 6.69
N LEU A 272 1.85 9.60 6.03
CA LEU A 272 2.00 9.99 4.63
C LEU A 272 3.24 10.86 4.41
N GLU A 273 3.56 11.74 5.36
CA GLU A 273 4.72 12.63 5.30
C GLU A 273 6.03 11.84 5.24
N THR A 274 6.17 10.83 6.11
CA THR A 274 7.34 9.93 6.11
C THR A 274 7.48 9.14 4.81
N ILE A 275 6.37 8.61 4.28
CA ILE A 275 6.40 7.84 3.02
C ILE A 275 6.81 8.74 1.85
N ARG A 276 6.24 9.94 1.80
CA ARG A 276 6.51 10.97 0.80
C ARG A 276 7.96 11.44 0.85
N GLU A 277 8.48 11.77 2.03
CA GLU A 277 9.86 12.21 2.24
C GLU A 277 10.88 11.17 1.76
N PHE A 278 10.61 9.89 2.03
CA PHE A 278 11.45 8.81 1.49
C PHE A 278 11.33 8.69 -0.02
N LEU A 279 10.11 8.72 -0.57
CA LEU A 279 9.92 8.57 -2.01
C LEU A 279 10.57 9.72 -2.79
N THR A 280 10.54 10.94 -2.26
CA THR A 280 11.22 12.07 -2.90
C THR A 280 12.74 11.94 -2.73
N THR A 281 13.23 11.63 -1.52
CA THR A 281 14.67 11.61 -1.22
C THR A 281 15.41 10.40 -1.82
N ALA A 282 14.79 9.22 -1.83
CA ALA A 282 15.43 7.98 -2.25
C ALA A 282 15.40 7.77 -3.77
N SER A 283 14.32 8.16 -4.44
CA SER A 283 14.04 7.71 -5.82
C SER A 283 15.03 8.21 -6.87
N LEU A 284 15.64 9.37 -6.64
CA LEU A 284 16.54 10.00 -7.63
C LEU A 284 17.98 9.48 -7.54
N SER A 285 18.49 9.27 -6.32
CA SER A 285 19.84 8.73 -6.13
C SER A 285 19.92 7.24 -6.42
N VAL A 286 18.88 6.47 -6.08
CA VAL A 286 18.86 5.01 -6.30
C VAL A 286 18.93 4.61 -7.78
N LEU A 287 18.49 5.48 -8.70
CA LEU A 287 18.54 5.18 -10.13
C LEU A 287 19.91 5.44 -10.75
N VAL A 288 20.53 6.58 -10.43
CA VAL A 288 21.76 7.03 -11.12
C VAL A 288 23.02 6.58 -10.41
N ASP A 289 23.02 6.58 -9.08
CA ASP A 289 24.24 6.29 -8.31
C ASP A 289 24.76 4.86 -8.55
N PRO A 290 23.94 3.79 -8.58
CA PRO A 290 24.44 2.44 -8.87
C PRO A 290 25.07 2.31 -10.25
N LEU A 291 24.51 2.99 -11.28
CA LEU A 291 25.07 3.01 -12.62
C LEU A 291 26.50 3.60 -12.60
N PHE A 292 26.68 4.74 -11.91
CA PHE A 292 28.00 5.37 -11.82
C PHE A 292 28.96 4.64 -10.88
N ILE A 293 28.47 3.95 -9.83
CA ILE A 293 29.31 3.04 -9.03
C ILE A 293 29.97 2.00 -9.94
N VAL A 294 29.20 1.42 -10.87
CA VAL A 294 29.76 0.46 -11.85
C VAL A 294 30.78 1.14 -12.77
N VAL A 295 30.49 2.36 -13.27
CA VAL A 295 31.45 3.12 -14.11
C VAL A 295 32.75 3.39 -13.36
N PHE A 296 32.70 3.86 -12.11
CA PHE A 296 33.88 4.11 -11.29
C PHE A 296 34.62 2.80 -10.95
N MET A 297 33.91 1.72 -10.66
CA MET A 297 34.52 0.40 -10.46
C MET A 297 35.27 -0.10 -11.69
N VAL A 298 34.70 0.07 -12.88
CA VAL A 298 35.36 -0.29 -14.15
C VAL A 298 36.60 0.57 -14.37
N ALA A 299 36.50 1.89 -14.14
CA ALA A 299 37.67 2.77 -14.20
C ALA A 299 38.77 2.33 -13.22
N MET A 300 38.41 1.98 -11.98
CA MET A 300 39.36 1.50 -10.97
C MET A 300 40.00 0.15 -11.36
N LEU A 301 39.23 -0.77 -11.94
CA LEU A 301 39.73 -2.05 -12.44
C LEU A 301 40.79 -1.86 -13.53
N ILE A 302 40.60 -0.89 -14.42
CA ILE A 302 41.56 -0.54 -15.48
C ILE A 302 42.86 0.01 -14.89
N TYR A 303 42.81 0.79 -13.80
CA TYR A 303 44.00 1.34 -13.14
C TYR A 303 44.81 0.26 -12.41
N SER A 304 44.15 -0.55 -11.58
CA SER A 304 44.83 -1.60 -10.82
C SER A 304 43.85 -2.65 -10.29
N PRO A 305 43.93 -3.91 -10.76
CA PRO A 305 43.10 -5.00 -10.25
C PRO A 305 43.30 -5.30 -8.76
N THR A 306 44.52 -5.10 -8.23
CA THR A 306 44.84 -5.37 -6.82
C THR A 306 44.17 -4.36 -5.90
N LEU A 307 44.26 -3.05 -6.22
CA LEU A 307 43.59 -2.00 -5.46
C LEU A 307 42.07 -2.09 -5.60
N PHE A 308 41.57 -2.47 -6.78
CA PHE A 308 40.15 -2.75 -6.97
C PHE A 308 39.65 -3.84 -6.02
N GLY A 309 40.42 -4.91 -5.81
CA GLY A 309 40.08 -5.98 -4.87
C GLY A 309 39.86 -5.47 -3.44
N ILE A 310 40.67 -4.52 -2.97
CA ILE A 310 40.51 -3.90 -1.65
C ILE A 310 39.14 -3.20 -1.55
N VAL A 311 38.77 -2.43 -2.58
CA VAL A 311 37.50 -1.70 -2.61
C VAL A 311 36.31 -2.65 -2.74
N ALA A 312 36.43 -3.70 -3.56
CA ALA A 312 35.39 -4.72 -3.67
C ALA A 312 35.15 -5.45 -2.34
N VAL A 313 36.21 -5.78 -1.59
CA VAL A 313 36.08 -6.35 -0.23
C VAL A 313 35.42 -5.36 0.73
N SER A 314 35.78 -4.07 0.66
CA SER A 314 35.13 -3.04 1.49
C SER A 314 33.62 -2.96 1.23
N LEU A 315 33.20 -3.14 -0.02
CA LEU A 315 31.80 -3.13 -0.43
C LEU A 315 31.02 -4.29 0.20
N VAL A 316 31.61 -5.47 0.22
CA VAL A 316 31.05 -6.63 0.94
C VAL A 316 30.96 -6.33 2.44
N GLY A 317 32.00 -5.72 3.02
CA GLY A 317 32.00 -5.28 4.42
C GLY A 317 30.84 -4.34 4.75
N TYR A 318 30.55 -3.36 3.88
CA TYR A 318 29.41 -2.45 4.04
C TYR A 318 28.07 -3.20 4.05
N VAL A 319 27.89 -4.17 3.14
CA VAL A 319 26.67 -5.00 3.08
C VAL A 319 26.51 -5.83 4.36
N VAL A 320 27.59 -6.44 4.86
CA VAL A 320 27.57 -7.23 6.10
C VAL A 320 27.15 -6.39 7.30
N VAL A 321 27.72 -5.19 7.45
CA VAL A 321 27.32 -4.26 8.53
C VAL A 321 25.85 -3.88 8.40
N SER A 322 25.38 -3.57 7.18
CA SER A 322 23.98 -3.21 6.94
C SER A 322 23.03 -4.35 7.34
N VAL A 323 23.29 -5.57 6.90
CA VAL A 323 22.48 -6.75 7.23
C VAL A 323 22.48 -7.03 8.73
N ALA A 324 23.64 -6.93 9.40
CA ALA A 324 23.77 -7.15 10.84
C ALA A 324 22.96 -6.15 11.67
N VAL A 325 22.91 -4.88 11.25
CA VAL A 325 22.16 -3.82 11.95
C VAL A 325 20.65 -3.93 11.69
N THR A 326 20.25 -4.39 10.50
CA THR A 326 18.85 -4.37 10.02
C THR A 326 17.87 -5.06 10.96
N GLY A 327 18.16 -6.28 11.40
CA GLY A 327 17.22 -7.09 12.19
C GLY A 327 16.88 -6.43 13.53
N ASN A 328 17.92 -6.01 14.25
CA ASN A 328 17.78 -5.33 15.55
C ASN A 328 17.16 -3.94 15.40
N LEU A 329 17.47 -3.22 14.33
CA LEU A 329 16.93 -1.90 14.07
C LEU A 329 15.42 -1.95 13.87
N ARG A 330 14.93 -2.93 13.11
CA ARG A 330 13.49 -3.11 12.88
C ARG A 330 12.71 -3.27 14.19
N GLN A 331 13.17 -4.13 15.09
CA GLN A 331 12.50 -4.36 16.38
C GLN A 331 12.45 -3.09 17.24
N ARG A 332 13.55 -2.32 17.28
CA ARG A 332 13.63 -1.08 18.06
C ARG A 332 12.79 0.05 17.46
N ILE A 333 12.68 0.10 16.13
CA ILE A 333 11.80 1.04 15.44
C ILE A 333 10.34 0.75 15.81
N GLU A 334 9.92 -0.52 15.82
CA GLU A 334 8.56 -0.88 16.21
C GLU A 334 8.25 -0.43 17.66
N GLU A 335 9.14 -0.75 18.60
CA GLU A 335 8.99 -0.33 20.00
C GLU A 335 8.92 1.21 20.14
N LYS A 336 9.75 1.96 19.39
CA LYS A 336 9.69 3.42 19.35
C LYS A 336 8.32 3.92 18.89
N PHE A 337 7.75 3.30 17.87
CA PHE A 337 6.42 3.66 17.36
C PHE A 337 5.31 3.33 18.35
N GLU A 338 5.34 2.16 18.98
CA GLU A 338 4.35 1.75 20.00
C GLU A 338 4.36 2.73 21.19
N ARG A 339 5.55 3.06 21.71
CA ARG A 339 5.71 4.02 22.81
C ARG A 339 5.23 5.42 22.42
N GLY A 340 5.54 5.87 21.21
CA GLY A 340 5.10 7.15 20.67
C GLY A 340 3.59 7.25 20.48
N ALA A 341 2.96 6.18 19.98
CA ALA A 341 1.51 6.10 19.85
C ALA A 341 0.81 6.18 21.22
N ALA A 342 1.31 5.45 22.22
CA ALA A 342 0.79 5.50 23.59
C ALA A 342 0.98 6.89 24.24
N SER A 343 2.09 7.59 23.95
CA SER A 343 2.28 8.98 24.39
C SER A 343 1.27 9.93 23.74
N ASN A 344 1.06 9.84 22.42
CA ASN A 344 0.06 10.65 21.73
C ASN A 344 -1.36 10.37 22.24
N ALA A 345 -1.69 9.11 22.50
CA ALA A 345 -2.99 8.72 23.05
C ALA A 345 -3.23 9.34 24.43
N LEU A 346 -2.21 9.32 25.31
CA LEU A 346 -2.28 9.95 26.63
C LEU A 346 -2.51 11.46 26.54
N LEU A 347 -1.87 12.14 25.58
CA LEU A 347 -2.06 13.57 25.35
C LEU A 347 -3.50 13.88 24.89
N VAL A 348 -4.02 13.11 23.94
CA VAL A 348 -5.40 13.26 23.47
C VAL A 348 -6.40 13.02 24.61
N GLU A 349 -6.20 11.95 25.39
CA GLU A 349 -7.04 11.64 26.56
C GLU A 349 -7.00 12.76 27.61
N SER A 350 -5.82 13.32 27.89
CA SER A 350 -5.64 14.42 28.84
C SER A 350 -6.36 15.69 28.39
N VAL A 351 -6.29 16.03 27.09
CA VAL A 351 -6.91 17.24 26.54
C VAL A 351 -8.43 17.07 26.41
N SER A 352 -8.90 15.93 25.90
CA SER A 352 -10.34 15.64 25.79
C SER A 352 -11.00 15.49 27.16
N GLY A 353 -10.29 14.94 28.14
CA GLY A 353 -10.74 14.74 29.52
C GLY A 353 -10.35 15.86 30.49
N ILE A 354 -9.92 17.03 30.00
CA ILE A 354 -9.30 18.06 30.84
C ILE A 354 -10.23 18.54 31.97
N GLN A 355 -11.54 18.59 31.72
CA GLN A 355 -12.53 18.96 32.72
C GLN A 355 -12.54 17.97 33.89
N THR A 356 -12.50 16.67 33.62
CA THR A 356 -12.44 15.61 34.63
C THR A 356 -11.13 15.66 35.41
N VAL A 357 -10.01 15.85 34.71
CA VAL A 357 -8.68 15.96 35.33
C VAL A 357 -8.63 17.14 36.32
N LYS A 358 -9.18 18.29 35.92
CA LYS A 358 -9.28 19.50 36.77
C LYS A 358 -10.27 19.32 37.92
N ALA A 359 -11.45 18.75 37.65
CA ALA A 359 -12.48 18.53 38.67
C ALA A 359 -12.01 17.55 39.76
N ALA A 360 -11.19 16.57 39.41
CA ALA A 360 -10.63 15.60 40.34
C ALA A 360 -9.31 16.03 41.00
N ALA A 361 -8.74 17.19 40.64
CA ALA A 361 -7.47 17.72 41.15
C ALA A 361 -6.28 16.73 41.06
N VAL A 362 -6.25 15.92 39.99
CA VAL A 362 -5.26 14.86 39.77
C VAL A 362 -4.14 15.27 38.80
N GLU A 363 -3.96 16.57 38.53
CA GLU A 363 -2.93 17.04 37.59
C GLU A 363 -1.52 16.53 37.92
N PRO A 364 -1.04 16.50 39.19
CA PRO A 364 0.29 15.99 39.49
C PRO A 364 0.47 14.52 39.11
N GLN A 365 -0.58 13.70 39.27
CA GLN A 365 -0.53 12.27 38.93
C GLN A 365 -0.52 12.07 37.41
N TRP A 366 -1.30 12.87 36.69
CA TRP A 366 -1.29 12.89 35.23
C TRP A 366 0.04 13.39 34.66
N GLN A 367 0.66 14.38 35.33
CA GLN A 367 1.98 14.87 34.99
C GLN A 367 3.05 13.79 35.17
N ASP A 368 3.10 13.10 36.32
CA ASP A 368 4.04 11.98 36.54
C ASP A 368 3.86 10.87 35.49
N ARG A 369 2.60 10.55 35.15
CA ARG A 369 2.29 9.58 34.09
C ARG A 369 2.79 10.04 32.71
N TRP A 370 2.60 11.32 32.37
CA TRP A 370 3.11 11.91 31.14
C TRP A 370 4.64 11.87 31.09
N GLU A 371 5.32 12.26 32.16
CA GLU A 371 6.77 12.27 32.26
C GLU A 371 7.36 10.87 32.09
N ARG A 372 6.77 9.84 32.71
CA ARG A 372 7.18 8.44 32.51
C ARG A 372 7.02 7.98 31.06
N GLN A 373 5.91 8.32 30.42
CA GLN A 373 5.64 7.94 29.04
C GLN A 373 6.59 8.65 28.07
N LEU A 374 6.88 9.93 28.33
CA LEU A 374 7.83 10.73 27.58
C LEU A 374 9.25 10.18 27.73
N ALA A 375 9.67 9.84 28.95
CA ALA A 375 10.96 9.21 29.22
C ALA A 375 11.10 7.87 28.47
N ALA A 376 10.07 7.02 28.48
CA ALA A 376 10.08 5.76 27.75
C ALA A 376 10.19 5.95 26.22
N THR A 377 9.46 6.93 25.67
CA THR A 377 9.49 7.26 24.23
C THR A 377 10.86 7.83 23.82
N SER A 378 11.43 8.69 24.66
CA SER A 378 12.77 9.25 24.46
C SER A 378 13.83 8.16 24.51
N ALA A 379 13.78 7.27 25.50
CA ALA A 379 14.70 6.13 25.62
C ALA A 379 14.60 5.15 24.45
N ALA A 380 13.39 4.88 23.93
CA ALA A 380 13.20 4.09 22.72
C ALA A 380 13.78 4.78 21.48
N SER A 381 13.58 6.10 21.36
CA SER A 381 14.16 6.90 20.27
C SER A 381 15.69 6.90 20.31
N LEU A 382 16.30 7.10 21.48
CA LEU A 382 17.74 7.03 21.67
C LEU A 382 18.31 5.66 21.31
N ARG A 383 17.61 4.57 21.66
CA ARG A 383 18.03 3.21 21.29
C ARG A 383 18.05 2.98 19.78
N VAL A 384 17.13 3.58 19.02
CA VAL A 384 17.11 3.55 17.55
C VAL A 384 18.25 4.38 16.99
N THR A 385 18.39 5.64 17.45
CA THR A 385 19.45 6.56 17.00
C THR A 385 20.83 5.98 17.26
N ASN A 386 21.11 5.49 18.47
CA ASN A 386 22.40 4.92 18.82
C ASN A 386 22.75 3.72 17.95
N LEU A 387 21.80 2.80 17.71
CA LEU A 387 22.04 1.64 16.86
C LEU A 387 22.31 2.07 15.40
N GLY A 388 21.54 3.03 14.88
CA GLY A 388 21.78 3.60 13.55
C GLY A 388 23.15 4.27 13.45
N SER A 389 23.51 5.11 14.42
CA SER A 389 24.82 5.78 14.49
C SER A 389 25.97 4.80 14.62
N THR A 390 25.86 3.74 15.44
CA THR A 390 26.89 2.69 15.53
C THR A 390 27.09 2.00 14.18
N GLY A 391 26.00 1.70 13.46
CA GLY A 391 26.07 1.16 12.10
C GLY A 391 26.81 2.09 11.14
N SER A 392 26.44 3.37 11.10
CA SER A 392 27.10 4.36 10.24
C SER A 392 28.56 4.56 10.59
N GLN A 393 28.93 4.56 11.88
CA GLN A 393 30.33 4.66 12.32
C GLN A 393 31.16 3.41 11.97
N ALA A 394 30.55 2.22 11.99
CA ALA A 394 31.21 1.00 11.53
C ALA A 394 31.51 1.05 10.02
N VAL A 395 30.57 1.56 9.21
CA VAL A 395 30.78 1.80 7.78
C VAL A 395 31.88 2.85 7.56
N GLU A 396 31.86 3.95 8.32
CA GLU A 396 32.89 4.99 8.25
C GLU A 396 34.29 4.46 8.63
N LEU A 397 34.38 3.56 9.62
CA LEU A 397 35.62 2.89 9.98
C LEU A 397 36.15 2.03 8.82
N ILE A 398 35.29 1.24 8.18
CA ILE A 398 35.66 0.44 6.99
C ILE A 398 36.15 1.35 5.86
N SER A 399 35.50 2.50 5.64
CA SER A 399 35.92 3.50 4.65
C SER A 399 37.33 4.04 4.94
N LYS A 400 37.62 4.41 6.19
CA LYS A 400 38.96 4.88 6.62
C LYS A 400 40.03 3.80 6.50
N LEU A 401 39.72 2.56 6.87
CA LEU A 401 40.63 1.42 6.70
C LEU A 401 40.90 1.13 5.22
N THR A 402 39.86 1.25 4.38
CA THR A 402 39.97 1.09 2.93
C THR A 402 40.89 2.17 2.35
N PHE A 403 40.70 3.43 2.73
CA PHE A 403 41.59 4.54 2.35
C PHE A 403 43.05 4.26 2.76
N ALA A 404 43.28 3.84 4.01
CA ALA A 404 44.62 3.50 4.50
C ALA A 404 45.25 2.33 3.74
N ALA A 405 44.45 1.29 3.43
CA ALA A 405 44.90 0.14 2.65
C ALA A 405 45.23 0.53 1.20
N ILE A 406 44.39 1.33 0.55
CA ILE A 406 44.67 1.88 -0.80
C ILE A 406 45.98 2.67 -0.78
N LEU A 407 46.19 3.52 0.22
CA LEU A 407 47.42 4.30 0.32
C LEU A 407 48.65 3.39 0.51
N PHE A 408 48.57 2.41 1.41
CA PHE A 408 49.69 1.50 1.70
C PHE A 408 50.06 0.60 0.52
N PHE A 409 49.08 -0.14 -0.02
CA PHE A 409 49.31 -1.04 -1.16
C PHE A 409 49.55 -0.27 -2.46
N GLY A 410 48.90 0.88 -2.61
CA GLY A 410 49.09 1.78 -3.74
C GLY A 410 50.47 2.43 -3.75
N ALA A 411 50.97 2.88 -2.59
CA ALA A 411 52.34 3.38 -2.49
C ALA A 411 53.37 2.30 -2.87
N LYS A 412 53.16 1.04 -2.45
CA LYS A 412 53.99 -0.09 -2.90
C LYS A 412 53.92 -0.31 -4.41
N ALA A 413 52.73 -0.19 -5.01
CA ALA A 413 52.56 -0.31 -6.46
C ALA A 413 53.27 0.84 -7.22
N VAL A 414 53.26 2.05 -6.66
CA VAL A 414 53.98 3.21 -7.21
C VAL A 414 55.50 3.01 -7.10
N MET A 415 55.99 2.56 -5.94
CA MET A 415 57.41 2.24 -5.75
C MET A 415 57.88 1.10 -6.67
N GLY A 416 56.99 0.15 -6.98
CA GLY A 416 57.25 -0.92 -7.95
C GLY A 416 57.11 -0.50 -9.42
N GLY A 417 56.78 0.77 -9.71
CA GLY A 417 56.61 1.29 -11.07
C GLY A 417 55.35 0.83 -11.80
N ALA A 418 54.44 0.11 -11.14
CA ALA A 418 53.20 -0.38 -11.74
C ALA A 418 52.09 0.68 -11.82
N LEU A 419 52.18 1.74 -11.02
CA LEU A 419 51.22 2.84 -10.96
C LEU A 419 51.97 4.18 -10.82
N THR A 420 51.45 5.26 -11.39
CA THR A 420 52.02 6.60 -11.17
C THR A 420 51.52 7.21 -9.85
N LEU A 421 52.23 8.19 -9.31
CA LEU A 421 51.80 8.91 -8.10
C LEU A 421 50.44 9.59 -8.33
N GLY A 422 50.24 10.24 -9.48
CA GLY A 422 48.96 10.83 -9.85
C GLY A 422 47.87 9.78 -10.06
N GLY A 423 48.23 8.61 -10.58
CA GLY A 423 47.31 7.48 -10.74
C GLY A 423 46.79 6.94 -9.41
N LEU A 424 47.64 6.89 -8.37
CA LEU A 424 47.23 6.52 -7.02
C LEU A 424 46.24 7.54 -6.42
N VAL A 425 46.52 8.84 -6.59
CA VAL A 425 45.63 9.90 -6.10
C VAL A 425 44.28 9.84 -6.82
N ALA A 426 44.28 9.69 -8.15
CA ALA A 426 43.05 9.53 -8.93
C ALA A 426 42.26 8.29 -8.52
N PHE A 427 42.93 7.14 -8.33
CA PHE A 427 42.30 5.91 -7.85
C PHE A 427 41.59 6.14 -6.52
N ASN A 428 42.25 6.82 -5.59
CA ASN A 428 41.67 7.12 -4.29
C ASN A 428 40.45 8.06 -4.39
N MET A 429 40.48 9.06 -5.30
CA MET A 429 39.31 9.91 -5.55
C MET A 429 38.13 9.14 -6.16
N PHE A 430 38.39 8.19 -7.07
CA PHE A 430 37.35 7.28 -7.56
C PHE A 430 36.77 6.42 -6.43
N ALA A 431 37.62 5.92 -5.52
CA ALA A 431 37.16 5.14 -4.36
C ALA A 431 36.21 5.94 -3.46
N GLN A 432 36.46 7.24 -3.27
CA GLN A 432 35.54 8.12 -2.53
C GLN A 432 34.20 8.32 -3.25
N ARG A 433 34.21 8.45 -4.58
CA ARG A 433 32.98 8.55 -5.39
C ARG A 433 32.15 7.26 -5.34
N VAL A 434 32.77 6.10 -5.13
CA VAL A 434 32.06 4.82 -4.90
C VAL A 434 31.55 4.71 -3.45
N SER A 435 32.37 5.08 -2.46
CA SER A 435 32.02 4.89 -1.04
C SER A 435 30.85 5.76 -0.58
N GLY A 436 30.77 7.01 -1.07
CA GLY A 436 29.70 7.96 -0.68
C GLY A 436 28.28 7.43 -0.93
N PRO A 437 27.91 7.02 -2.17
CA PRO A 437 26.63 6.39 -2.45
C PRO A 437 26.36 5.14 -1.63
N VAL A 438 27.37 4.32 -1.33
CA VAL A 438 27.16 3.09 -0.55
C VAL A 438 26.78 3.41 0.89
N ILE A 439 27.41 4.41 1.51
CA ILE A 439 27.01 4.91 2.83
C ILE A 439 25.55 5.40 2.78
N ARG A 440 25.17 6.14 1.73
CA ARG A 440 23.77 6.58 1.55
C ARG A 440 22.81 5.41 1.38
N LEU A 441 23.18 4.36 0.64
CA LEU A 441 22.33 3.17 0.49
C LEU A 441 22.05 2.50 1.84
N ALA A 442 23.03 2.47 2.75
CA ALA A 442 22.81 1.96 4.10
C ALA A 442 21.79 2.82 4.89
N GLN A 443 21.86 4.15 4.76
CA GLN A 443 20.88 5.07 5.36
C GLN A 443 19.49 4.88 4.73
N LEU A 444 19.41 4.83 3.40
CA LEU A 444 18.18 4.63 2.65
C LEU A 444 17.51 3.30 2.99
N TRP A 445 18.29 2.27 3.35
CA TRP A 445 17.74 1.01 3.82
C TRP A 445 17.01 1.17 5.17
N GLN A 446 17.54 1.97 6.09
CA GLN A 446 16.88 2.29 7.36
C GLN A 446 15.56 3.04 7.10
N ASP A 447 15.61 4.06 6.24
CA ASP A 447 14.44 4.85 5.86
C ASP A 447 13.39 3.97 5.17
N PHE A 448 13.83 3.05 4.31
CA PHE A 448 12.95 2.08 3.64
C PHE A 448 12.22 1.18 4.64
N GLN A 449 12.90 0.68 5.69
CA GLN A 449 12.23 -0.12 6.73
C GLN A 449 11.16 0.69 7.47
N GLN A 450 11.45 1.96 7.80
CA GLN A 450 10.49 2.86 8.43
C GLN A 450 9.28 3.10 7.53
N VAL A 451 9.51 3.37 6.24
CA VAL A 451 8.45 3.62 5.26
C VAL A 451 7.59 2.40 5.04
N ARG A 452 8.14 1.19 5.00
CA ARG A 452 7.35 -0.04 4.88
C ARG A 452 6.31 -0.16 6.01
N ILE A 453 6.69 0.16 7.25
CA ILE A 453 5.77 0.15 8.40
C ILE A 453 4.71 1.26 8.26
N SER A 454 5.13 2.46 7.84
CA SER A 454 4.23 3.58 7.57
C SER A 454 3.20 3.25 6.48
N VAL A 455 3.61 2.56 5.42
CA VAL A 455 2.76 2.07 4.31
C VAL A 455 1.71 1.11 4.85
N GLU A 456 2.09 0.07 5.60
CA GLU A 456 1.13 -0.89 6.17
C GLU A 456 0.04 -0.20 7.01
N ARG A 457 0.43 0.78 7.84
CA ARG A 457 -0.50 1.53 8.70
C ARG A 457 -1.40 2.52 7.95
N LEU A 458 -0.90 3.12 6.86
CA LEU A 458 -1.69 4.00 6.00
C LEU A 458 -2.65 3.20 5.12
N GLY A 459 -2.25 1.98 4.75
CA GLY A 459 -3.06 1.04 3.98
C GLY A 459 -4.42 0.75 4.62
N ASP A 460 -4.48 0.64 5.94
CA ASP A 460 -5.75 0.47 6.66
C ASP A 460 -6.76 1.58 6.39
N ILE A 461 -6.29 2.80 6.10
CA ILE A 461 -7.14 3.96 5.78
C ILE A 461 -7.49 3.95 4.29
N LEU A 462 -6.47 3.88 3.44
CA LEU A 462 -6.60 4.03 1.99
C LEU A 462 -7.32 2.86 1.31
N ASN A 463 -7.28 1.67 1.91
CA ASN A 463 -7.99 0.50 1.41
C ASN A 463 -9.43 0.41 1.96
N HIS A 464 -9.83 1.30 2.86
CA HIS A 464 -11.20 1.32 3.34
C HIS A 464 -12.12 1.85 2.22
N PRO A 465 -13.23 1.17 1.91
CA PRO A 465 -14.15 1.67 0.90
C PRO A 465 -14.71 3.04 1.32
N VAL A 466 -14.82 3.93 0.34
CA VAL A 466 -15.49 5.22 0.50
C VAL A 466 -17.00 5.02 0.63
N GLU A 467 -17.67 6.00 1.22
CA GLU A 467 -19.13 6.04 1.29
C GLU A 467 -19.70 5.96 -0.13
N PRO A 468 -20.63 5.02 -0.41
CA PRO A 468 -21.23 4.88 -1.73
C PRO A 468 -21.92 6.18 -2.11
N GLN A 469 -21.36 6.91 -3.06
CA GLN A 469 -22.10 8.01 -3.68
C GLN A 469 -23.21 7.36 -4.50
N ALA A 470 -24.46 7.68 -4.19
CA ALA A 470 -25.61 7.20 -4.93
C ALA A 470 -25.38 7.46 -6.43
N THR A 471 -25.14 6.39 -7.19
CA THR A 471 -24.75 6.46 -8.60
C THR A 471 -25.91 6.95 -9.47
N SER A 472 -27.12 6.90 -8.92
CA SER A 472 -28.32 7.42 -9.56
C SER A 472 -28.52 8.87 -9.15
N ARG A 473 -28.15 9.81 -10.03
CA ARG A 473 -28.70 11.17 -10.05
C ARG A 473 -30.18 11.11 -10.46
N VAL A 474 -30.99 10.39 -9.69
CA VAL A 474 -32.44 10.55 -9.80
C VAL A 474 -32.69 11.99 -9.39
N THR A 475 -33.18 12.80 -10.32
CA THR A 475 -33.72 14.11 -10.00
C THR A 475 -34.87 13.85 -9.04
N LEU A 476 -34.60 13.94 -7.74
CA LEU A 476 -35.62 13.75 -6.72
C LEU A 476 -36.71 14.78 -7.01
N PRO A 477 -37.98 14.37 -7.23
CA PRO A 477 -39.08 15.32 -7.27
C PRO A 477 -39.07 16.10 -5.95
N GLY A 478 -39.49 17.38 -5.98
CA GLY A 478 -39.43 18.26 -4.81
C GLY A 478 -39.96 17.55 -3.56
N MET A 479 -39.11 17.44 -2.54
CA MET A 479 -39.43 16.72 -1.31
C MET A 479 -40.63 17.40 -0.64
N LYS A 480 -41.75 16.68 -0.56
CA LYS A 480 -43.00 17.19 0.05
C LYS A 480 -42.97 17.20 1.59
N GLY A 481 -41.94 16.60 2.20
CA GLY A 481 -41.70 16.66 3.65
C GLY A 481 -42.39 15.58 4.50
N ALA A 482 -43.16 14.67 3.89
CA ALA A 482 -43.67 13.49 4.60
C ALA A 482 -42.55 12.46 4.79
N ILE A 483 -42.37 11.94 6.01
CA ILE A 483 -41.33 10.96 6.36
C ILE A 483 -42.02 9.72 6.94
N SER A 484 -41.77 8.56 6.33
CA SER A 484 -42.25 7.28 6.85
C SER A 484 -41.08 6.34 7.13
N PHE A 485 -41.14 5.67 8.27
CA PHE A 485 -40.29 4.55 8.68
C PHE A 485 -41.17 3.30 8.63
N ASP A 486 -40.72 2.26 7.94
CA ASP A 486 -41.42 0.98 7.85
C ASP A 486 -40.55 -0.13 8.43
N ALA A 487 -40.97 -0.69 9.57
CA ALA A 487 -40.33 -1.79 10.28
C ALA A 487 -38.80 -1.68 10.40
N VAL A 488 -38.30 -0.46 10.66
CA VAL A 488 -36.86 -0.15 10.60
C VAL A 488 -36.13 -0.87 11.73
N ARG A 489 -35.06 -1.58 11.34
CA ARG A 489 -34.13 -2.23 12.26
C ARG A 489 -32.74 -1.68 12.05
N PHE A 490 -32.08 -1.25 13.13
CA PHE A 490 -30.75 -0.65 13.08
C PHE A 490 -29.88 -1.17 14.21
N ARG A 491 -28.60 -1.42 13.90
CA ARG A 491 -27.57 -1.80 14.88
C ARG A 491 -26.24 -1.13 14.53
N TYR A 492 -25.51 -0.68 15.54
CA TYR A 492 -24.19 -0.04 15.35
C TYR A 492 -23.08 -1.05 15.02
N ALA A 493 -23.16 -2.28 15.55
CA ALA A 493 -22.25 -3.37 15.23
C ALA A 493 -23.04 -4.65 14.92
N VAL A 494 -22.47 -5.54 14.11
CA VAL A 494 -23.11 -6.81 13.73
C VAL A 494 -23.46 -7.63 14.98
N ASP A 495 -22.57 -7.63 15.96
CA ASP A 495 -22.68 -8.38 17.22
C ASP A 495 -23.38 -7.60 18.35
N SER A 496 -23.78 -6.34 18.13
CA SER A 496 -24.51 -5.58 19.14
C SER A 496 -26.01 -5.86 19.07
N GLN A 497 -26.70 -5.69 20.21
CA GLN A 497 -28.16 -5.66 20.20
C GLN A 497 -28.67 -4.54 19.26
N PRO A 498 -29.81 -4.75 18.58
CA PRO A 498 -30.40 -3.73 17.74
C PRO A 498 -30.77 -2.50 18.57
N ALA A 499 -30.33 -1.32 18.12
CA ALA A 499 -30.69 -0.04 18.73
C ALA A 499 -32.11 0.39 18.34
N LEU A 500 -32.55 0.02 17.14
CA LEU A 500 -33.94 0.10 16.69
C LEU A 500 -34.37 -1.30 16.24
N ASP A 501 -35.52 -1.77 16.71
CA ASP A 501 -36.06 -3.08 16.34
C ASP A 501 -37.53 -2.98 15.92
N GLY A 502 -37.77 -2.90 14.62
CA GLY A 502 -39.11 -2.94 14.03
C GLY A 502 -39.87 -1.62 14.18
N VAL A 503 -39.17 -0.48 14.22
CA VAL A 503 -39.79 0.83 14.43
C VAL A 503 -40.49 1.28 13.15
N SER A 504 -41.80 1.56 13.26
CA SER A 504 -42.59 2.18 12.19
C SER A 504 -43.13 3.52 12.68
N LEU A 505 -43.00 4.56 11.87
CA LEU A 505 -43.35 5.94 12.24
C LEU A 505 -43.73 6.71 10.98
N ASP A 506 -44.85 7.40 11.01
CA ASP A 506 -45.27 8.31 9.94
C ASP A 506 -45.33 9.75 10.47
N ILE A 507 -44.65 10.65 9.78
CA ILE A 507 -44.62 12.10 10.07
C ILE A 507 -45.20 12.81 8.86
N ALA A 508 -46.31 13.54 9.04
CA ALA A 508 -46.91 14.29 7.95
C ALA A 508 -46.09 15.54 7.62
N ALA A 509 -46.27 16.04 6.40
CA ALA A 509 -45.58 17.25 5.95
C ALA A 509 -45.95 18.46 6.83
N GLY A 510 -44.96 19.07 7.48
CA GLY A 510 -45.15 20.25 8.33
C GLY A 510 -45.44 19.95 9.81
N GLU A 511 -45.44 18.67 10.20
CA GLU A 511 -45.48 18.27 11.62
C GLU A 511 -44.05 18.19 12.19
N SER A 512 -43.88 18.43 13.49
CA SER A 512 -42.59 18.49 14.20
C SER A 512 -42.55 17.54 15.39
#